data_AF-A0AA43CUK7-F1
#
_entry.id   AF-A0AA43CUK7-F1
#
_cell.length_a   1.000
_cell.length_b   1.000
_cell.length_c   1.000
_cell.angle_alpha   90.00
_cell.angle_beta   90.00
_cell.angle_gamma   90.00
#
_symmetry.space_group_name_H-M   'P 1'
#
loop_
_entity.id
_entity.type
_entity.pdbx_description
1 polymer ?
#
loop_
_entity_poly.entity_id
_entity_poly.type
_entity_poly.pdbx_seq_one_letter_code
_entity_poly.pdbx_strand_id
1 'polypeptide(L)'
;MHLLNKLTIGILLFLITFPALAEVGFSGRVLNESGEGIAGAQVTLGQHAAVTDAAGRFELTATSGALYSFEYVSEGYFSMVHSYSPLELGWRPRRSPGDPVQLPDVTLVARAEGRSLMVFGGDAMMGRRFSDPDDGEPVLIREDHKGDDTRALMQHMKPYLELADLASVNLETQVMGSEPEQKAPKSYVFFTPPEALAALRDAGVDYVTL
;
A
#
# COMPACT_ATOMS: atom_id res chain seq x y z
N MET A 1 18.12 -67.97 30.42
CA MET A 1 16.79 -67.57 29.91
C MET A 1 16.61 -66.09 30.22
N HIS A 2 16.18 -65.29 29.22
CA HIS A 2 15.93 -63.83 29.24
C HIS A 2 17.18 -62.93 29.11
N LEU A 3 17.69 -62.69 27.89
CA LEU A 3 17.19 -61.89 26.75
C LEU A 3 17.38 -60.37 26.98
N LEU A 4 18.50 -59.89 26.43
CA LEU A 4 18.96 -58.50 26.37
C LEU A 4 18.13 -57.72 25.34
N ASN A 5 17.24 -56.82 25.78
CA ASN A 5 16.43 -56.01 24.86
C ASN A 5 17.20 -54.75 24.46
N LYS A 6 17.73 -54.75 23.23
CA LYS A 6 18.30 -53.56 22.57
C LYS A 6 17.16 -52.69 22.07
N LEU A 7 16.93 -51.53 22.71
CA LEU A 7 16.02 -50.51 22.19
C LEU A 7 16.84 -49.52 21.35
N THR A 8 16.89 -49.74 20.04
CA THR A 8 17.48 -48.81 19.08
C THR A 8 16.42 -47.74 18.77
N ILE A 9 16.56 -46.54 19.35
CA ILE A 9 15.73 -45.39 18.98
C ILE A 9 16.33 -44.78 17.71
N GLY A 10 15.67 -45.00 16.57
CA GLY A 10 15.95 -44.29 15.33
C GLY A 10 15.33 -42.90 15.39
N ILE A 11 16.16 -41.85 15.42
CA ILE A 11 15.70 -40.47 15.25
C ILE A 11 15.43 -40.25 13.76
N LEU A 12 14.16 -40.17 13.39
CA LEU A 12 13.74 -39.75 12.05
C LEU A 12 13.78 -38.21 12.01
N LEU A 13 14.80 -37.65 11.37
CA LEU A 13 14.92 -36.20 11.17
C LEU A 13 13.96 -35.80 10.01
N PHE A 14 12.79 -35.27 10.35
CA PHE A 14 11.91 -34.67 9.34
C PHE A 14 12.51 -33.30 8.96
N LEU A 15 13.16 -33.22 7.81
CA LEU A 15 13.56 -31.94 7.21
C LEU A 15 12.27 -31.21 6.80
N ILE A 16 11.80 -30.31 7.66
CA ILE A 16 10.76 -29.34 7.30
C ILE A 16 11.43 -28.33 6.37
N THR A 17 11.32 -28.55 5.06
CA THR A 17 11.66 -27.53 4.07
C THR A 17 10.54 -26.50 4.09
N PHE A 18 10.76 -25.37 4.76
CA PHE A 18 9.91 -24.20 4.56
C PHE A 18 10.10 -23.74 3.11
N PRO A 19 9.02 -23.49 2.34
CA PRO A 19 9.18 -22.85 1.04
C PRO A 19 9.88 -21.51 1.29
N ALA A 20 11.09 -21.36 0.73
CA ALA A 20 11.73 -20.05 0.70
C ALA A 20 10.79 -19.11 -0.05
N LEU A 21 10.42 -18.00 0.58
CA LEU A 21 9.64 -16.98 -0.09
C LEU A 21 10.44 -16.52 -1.31
N ALA A 22 9.81 -16.55 -2.48
CA ALA A 22 10.48 -16.17 -3.71
C ALA A 22 10.95 -14.71 -3.60
N GLU A 23 12.22 -14.47 -3.86
CA GLU A 23 12.77 -13.12 -3.95
C GLU A 23 12.48 -12.53 -5.33
N VAL A 24 12.24 -11.22 -5.35
CA VAL A 24 12.03 -10.44 -6.56
C VAL A 24 13.04 -9.30 -6.56
N GLY A 25 13.86 -9.25 -7.60
CA GLY A 25 14.74 -8.11 -7.88
C GLY A 25 13.96 -6.98 -8.55
N PHE A 26 14.28 -5.74 -8.19
CA PHE A 26 13.75 -4.51 -8.73
C PHE A 26 14.88 -3.58 -9.11
N SER A 27 14.71 -2.85 -10.20
CA SER A 27 15.61 -1.79 -10.63
C SER A 27 14.81 -0.57 -11.04
N GLY A 28 15.38 0.62 -10.86
CA GLY A 28 14.68 1.87 -11.16
C GLY A 28 15.61 3.06 -11.16
N ARG A 29 15.05 4.23 -11.45
CA ARG A 29 15.77 5.50 -11.43
C ARG A 29 14.93 6.59 -10.78
N VAL A 30 15.57 7.42 -9.97
CA VAL A 30 14.98 8.58 -9.32
C VAL A 30 15.58 9.85 -9.93
N LEU A 31 14.72 10.74 -10.40
CA LEU A 31 15.05 11.93 -11.17
C LEU A 31 14.59 13.20 -10.46
N ASN A 32 15.21 14.32 -10.82
CA ASN A 32 14.66 15.65 -10.54
C ASN A 32 13.77 16.14 -11.71
N GLU A 33 13.14 17.30 -11.54
CA GLU A 33 12.26 17.94 -12.54
C GLU A 33 12.96 18.25 -13.88
N SER A 34 14.30 18.26 -13.92
CA SER A 34 15.11 18.46 -15.14
C SER A 34 15.49 17.14 -15.83
N GLY A 35 15.11 15.98 -15.28
CA GLY A 35 15.44 14.65 -15.80
C GLY A 35 16.84 14.14 -15.39
N GLU A 36 17.52 14.85 -14.51
CA GLU A 36 18.83 14.46 -13.97
C GLU A 36 18.64 13.46 -12.82
N GLY A 37 19.58 12.53 -12.66
CA GLY A 37 19.50 11.55 -11.57
C GLY A 37 19.74 12.19 -10.21
N ILE A 38 18.93 11.82 -9.22
CA ILE A 38 19.14 12.23 -7.82
C ILE A 38 20.03 11.18 -7.14
N ALA A 39 21.25 11.56 -6.76
CA ALA A 39 22.15 10.71 -6.00
C ALA A 39 21.78 10.69 -4.52
N GLY A 40 21.93 9.55 -3.85
CA GLY A 40 21.70 9.44 -2.41
C GLY A 40 20.22 9.41 -2.00
N ALA A 41 19.28 9.31 -2.94
CA ALA A 41 17.87 9.10 -2.61
C ALA A 41 17.67 7.70 -2.00
N GLN A 42 16.91 7.64 -0.92
CA GLN A 42 16.54 6.42 -0.24
C GLN A 42 15.28 5.85 -0.89
N VAL A 43 15.36 4.59 -1.33
CA VAL A 43 14.22 3.83 -1.85
C VAL A 43 13.94 2.69 -0.88
N THR A 44 12.71 2.59 -0.38
CA THR A 44 12.32 1.55 0.59
C THR A 44 11.14 0.73 0.08
N LEU A 45 11.14 -0.56 0.41
CA LEU A 45 10.04 -1.49 0.19
C LEU A 45 9.91 -2.38 1.44
N GLY A 46 8.98 -2.02 2.33
CA GLY A 46 8.87 -2.67 3.63
C GLY A 46 10.14 -2.52 4.45
N GLN A 47 10.83 -3.63 4.74
CA GLN A 47 12.10 -3.63 5.48
C GLN A 47 13.34 -3.57 4.58
N HIS A 48 13.15 -3.59 3.26
CA HIS A 48 14.23 -3.55 2.29
C HIS A 48 14.49 -2.10 1.86
N ALA A 49 15.76 -1.76 1.65
CA ALA A 49 16.20 -0.40 1.37
C ALA A 49 17.36 -0.41 0.35
N ALA A 50 17.36 0.57 -0.55
CA ALA A 50 18.44 0.84 -1.48
C ALA A 50 18.71 2.35 -1.54
N VAL A 51 19.91 2.74 -1.93
CA VAL A 51 20.31 4.14 -2.12
C VAL A 51 20.70 4.34 -3.57
N THR A 52 20.25 5.45 -4.17
CA THR A 52 20.54 5.72 -5.58
C THR A 52 21.99 6.14 -5.83
N ASP A 53 22.53 5.69 -6.97
CA ASP A 53 23.85 6.08 -7.46
C ASP A 53 23.88 7.51 -8.04
N ALA A 54 25.04 7.94 -8.54
CA ALA A 54 25.22 9.27 -9.14
C ALA A 54 24.31 9.56 -10.36
N ALA A 55 23.77 8.54 -11.00
CA ALA A 55 22.82 8.68 -12.11
C ALA A 55 21.36 8.47 -11.67
N GLY A 56 21.11 8.38 -10.36
CA GLY A 56 19.81 8.16 -9.77
C GLY A 56 19.34 6.71 -9.79
N ARG A 57 20.17 5.73 -10.16
CA ARG A 57 19.76 4.33 -10.29
C ARG A 57 19.82 3.60 -8.96
N PHE A 58 18.89 2.68 -8.74
CA PHE A 58 18.92 1.75 -7.62
C PHE A 58 18.60 0.33 -8.08
N GLU A 59 19.07 -0.64 -7.30
CA GLU A 59 18.62 -2.03 -7.35
C GLU A 59 18.22 -2.46 -5.94
N LEU A 60 17.14 -3.23 -5.84
CA LEU A 60 16.58 -3.69 -4.58
C LEU A 60 16.05 -5.11 -4.75
N THR A 61 16.39 -6.00 -3.82
CA THR A 61 15.76 -7.33 -3.75
C THR A 61 14.86 -7.38 -2.53
N ALA A 62 13.62 -7.83 -2.73
CA ALA A 62 12.66 -7.98 -1.65
C ALA A 62 11.91 -9.30 -1.79
N THR A 63 11.30 -9.70 -0.68
CA THR A 63 10.42 -10.87 -0.67
C THR A 63 9.16 -10.62 -1.47
N SER A 64 8.70 -11.62 -2.23
CA SER A 64 7.43 -11.55 -2.97
C SER A 64 6.25 -11.30 -2.02
N GLY A 65 5.37 -10.39 -2.42
CA GLY A 65 4.21 -9.96 -1.63
C GLY A 65 2.97 -9.72 -2.48
N ALA A 66 1.83 -9.45 -1.83
CA ALA A 66 0.57 -9.16 -2.50
C ALA A 66 0.49 -7.73 -3.08
N LEU A 67 1.31 -6.81 -2.54
CA LEU A 67 1.43 -5.42 -2.95
C LEU A 67 2.88 -4.99 -2.74
N TYR A 68 3.43 -4.23 -3.68
CA TYR A 68 4.76 -3.63 -3.56
C TYR A 68 4.64 -2.12 -3.48
N SER A 69 4.71 -1.55 -2.28
CA SER A 69 4.67 -0.11 -2.02
C SER A 69 6.08 0.42 -1.81
N PHE A 70 6.58 1.16 -2.79
CA PHE A 70 7.88 1.81 -2.76
C PHE A 70 7.74 3.23 -2.25
N GLU A 71 8.55 3.61 -1.28
CA GLU A 71 8.71 5.00 -0.84
C GLU A 71 10.07 5.54 -1.31
N TYR A 72 10.06 6.76 -1.81
CA TYR A 72 11.21 7.46 -2.37
C TYR A 72 11.42 8.75 -1.58
N VAL A 73 12.58 8.87 -0.93
CA VAL A 73 12.91 10.01 -0.07
C VAL A 73 14.27 10.59 -0.48
N SER A 74 14.35 11.91 -0.60
CA SER A 74 15.60 12.63 -0.79
C SER A 74 15.53 13.98 -0.09
N GLU A 75 16.64 14.41 0.51
CA GLU A 75 16.72 15.70 1.19
C GLU A 75 16.41 16.84 0.22
N GLY A 76 15.54 17.77 0.63
CA GLY A 76 15.15 18.90 -0.20
C GLY A 76 14.09 18.58 -1.26
N TYR A 77 13.52 17.37 -1.29
CA TYR A 77 12.44 16.99 -2.19
C TYR A 77 11.16 16.61 -1.42
N PHE A 78 10.03 16.64 -2.10
CA PHE A 78 8.83 15.95 -1.62
C PHE A 78 9.01 14.45 -1.77
N SER A 79 8.75 13.68 -0.71
CA SER A 79 8.75 12.22 -0.80
C SER A 79 7.60 11.74 -1.68
N MET A 80 7.73 10.54 -2.23
CA MET A 80 6.72 9.94 -3.10
C MET A 80 6.53 8.47 -2.77
N VAL A 81 5.31 7.96 -2.92
CA VAL A 81 4.99 6.54 -2.77
C VAL A 81 4.39 6.03 -4.07
N HIS A 82 4.89 4.91 -4.60
CA HIS A 82 4.28 4.19 -5.72
C HIS A 82 3.99 2.75 -5.32
N SER A 83 2.78 2.27 -5.61
CA SER A 83 2.38 0.89 -5.31
C SER A 83 2.11 0.11 -6.59
N TYR A 84 2.57 -1.14 -6.62
CA TYR A 84 2.39 -2.03 -7.77
C TYR A 84 1.80 -3.36 -7.32
N SER A 85 0.92 -3.92 -8.14
CA SER A 85 0.47 -5.30 -7.96
C SER A 85 1.46 -6.29 -8.61
N PRO A 86 1.56 -7.53 -8.10
CA PRO A 86 2.33 -8.58 -8.78
C PRO A 86 1.91 -8.80 -10.23
N LEU A 87 0.61 -8.66 -10.54
CA LEU A 87 0.08 -8.80 -11.89
C LEU A 87 0.64 -7.73 -12.83
N GLU A 88 0.60 -6.46 -12.41
CA GLU A 88 1.14 -5.35 -13.17
C GLU A 88 2.64 -5.52 -13.46
N LEU A 89 3.41 -5.89 -12.44
CA LEU A 89 4.85 -6.13 -12.57
C LEU A 89 5.15 -7.38 -13.42
N GLY A 90 4.25 -8.36 -13.42
CA GLY A 90 4.34 -9.56 -14.26
C GLY A 90 4.23 -9.27 -15.75
N TRP A 91 3.57 -8.17 -16.14
CA TRP A 91 3.47 -7.74 -17.54
C TRP A 91 4.67 -6.90 -18.01
N ARG A 92 5.59 -6.52 -17.10
CA ARG A 92 6.78 -5.76 -17.46
C ARG A 92 7.78 -6.67 -18.19
N PRO A 93 8.33 -6.24 -19.34
CA PRO A 93 9.28 -7.03 -20.09
C PRO A 93 10.57 -7.25 -19.29
N ARG A 94 11.08 -8.48 -19.29
CA ARG A 94 12.39 -8.87 -18.74
C ARG A 94 13.21 -9.53 -19.84
N ARG A 95 14.54 -9.35 -19.85
CA ARG A 95 15.38 -9.99 -20.89
C ARG A 95 15.56 -11.47 -20.58
N SER A 96 15.71 -11.81 -19.30
CA SER A 96 15.84 -13.19 -18.81
C SER A 96 15.01 -13.44 -17.54
N PRO A 97 14.57 -14.70 -17.31
CA PRO A 97 14.08 -15.12 -16.00
C PRO A 97 15.19 -14.96 -14.95
N GLY A 98 15.02 -14.00 -14.04
CA GLY A 98 16.02 -13.65 -13.02
C GLY A 98 16.49 -12.19 -13.10
N ASP A 99 16.27 -11.51 -14.23
CA ASP A 99 16.53 -10.07 -14.31
C ASP A 99 15.58 -9.30 -13.36
N PRO A 100 16.05 -8.19 -12.77
CA PRO A 100 15.21 -7.34 -11.96
C PRO A 100 14.05 -6.77 -12.77
N VAL A 101 12.91 -6.57 -12.11
CA VAL A 101 11.79 -5.83 -12.67
C VAL A 101 12.19 -4.38 -12.80
N GLN A 102 12.24 -3.90 -14.04
CA GLN A 102 12.46 -2.48 -14.29
C GLN A 102 11.20 -1.68 -13.97
N LEU A 103 11.28 -0.88 -12.92
CA LEU A 103 10.26 0.08 -12.52
C LEU A 103 10.33 1.32 -13.43
N PRO A 104 9.20 2.04 -13.61
CA PRO A 104 9.19 3.36 -14.22
C PRO A 104 10.11 4.34 -13.49
N ASP A 105 10.67 5.29 -14.23
CA ASP A 105 11.40 6.42 -13.63
C ASP A 105 10.47 7.22 -12.72
N VAL A 106 10.98 7.61 -11.55
CA VAL A 106 10.26 8.43 -10.56
C VAL A 106 10.88 9.80 -10.53
N THR A 107 10.09 10.84 -10.72
CA THR A 107 10.57 12.24 -10.61
C THR A 107 10.15 12.82 -9.28
N LEU A 108 11.12 13.17 -8.44
CA LEU A 108 10.87 13.92 -7.21
C LEU A 108 10.88 15.41 -7.50
N VAL A 109 9.93 16.11 -6.90
CA VAL A 109 9.79 17.56 -7.02
C VAL A 109 10.58 18.23 -5.90
N ALA A 110 11.42 19.21 -6.24
CA ALA A 110 12.20 19.92 -5.24
C ALA A 110 11.28 20.75 -4.35
N ARG A 111 11.56 20.80 -3.05
CA ARG A 111 10.93 21.74 -2.13
C ARG A 111 11.47 23.14 -2.42
N ALA A 112 10.59 24.12 -2.35
CA ALA A 112 10.91 25.53 -2.51
C ALA A 112 9.95 26.35 -1.65
N GLU A 113 10.37 27.56 -1.26
CA GLU A 113 9.49 28.49 -0.56
C GLU A 113 8.22 28.75 -1.40
N GLY A 114 7.05 28.68 -0.74
CA GLY A 114 5.75 28.86 -1.40
C GLY A 114 5.25 27.67 -2.21
N ARG A 115 5.96 26.54 -2.24
CA ARG A 115 5.51 25.31 -2.90
C ARG A 115 4.86 24.38 -1.88
N SER A 116 3.65 23.90 -2.19
CA SER A 116 2.91 22.95 -1.37
C SER A 116 2.53 21.71 -2.17
N LEU A 117 2.55 20.55 -1.52
CA LEU A 117 2.00 19.31 -2.04
C LEU A 117 0.54 19.20 -1.60
N MET A 118 -0.37 19.23 -2.57
CA MET A 118 -1.80 19.00 -2.33
C MET A 118 -2.19 17.64 -2.90
N VAL A 119 -2.94 16.85 -2.13
CA VAL A 119 -3.47 15.57 -2.55
C VAL A 119 -5.00 15.64 -2.53
N PHE A 120 -5.61 15.29 -3.66
CA PHE A 120 -7.07 15.25 -3.80
C PHE A 120 -7.49 13.81 -4.07
N GLY A 121 -8.14 13.18 -3.10
CA GLY A 121 -8.92 11.97 -3.32
C GLY A 121 -10.24 12.32 -3.99
N GLY A 122 -10.67 11.47 -4.92
CA GLY A 122 -11.99 11.58 -5.53
C GLY A 122 -13.11 11.15 -4.58
N ASP A 123 -14.21 10.69 -5.17
CA ASP A 123 -15.42 10.27 -4.48
C ASP A 123 -15.14 9.11 -3.53
N ALA A 124 -15.14 9.41 -2.24
CA ALA A 124 -14.95 8.47 -1.15
C ALA A 124 -16.32 8.02 -0.64
N MET A 125 -16.66 6.76 -0.90
CA MET A 125 -17.84 6.11 -0.34
C MET A 125 -17.51 4.68 0.05
N MET A 126 -17.50 4.42 1.36
CA MET A 126 -17.04 3.15 1.92
C MET A 126 -18.18 2.15 2.14
N GLY A 127 -19.39 2.63 2.46
CA GLY A 127 -20.53 1.78 2.83
C GLY A 127 -20.89 0.73 1.78
N ARG A 128 -21.03 1.13 0.50
CA ARG A 128 -21.44 0.18 -0.56
C ARG A 128 -20.37 -0.87 -0.84
N ARG A 129 -19.12 -0.47 -1.06
CA ARG A 129 -18.09 -1.43 -1.50
C ARG A 129 -17.66 -2.39 -0.40
N PHE A 130 -17.70 -1.94 0.85
CA PHE A 130 -17.03 -2.62 1.95
C PHE A 130 -17.95 -3.10 3.06
N SER A 131 -19.12 -2.47 3.26
CA SER A 131 -20.12 -2.95 4.24
C SER A 131 -21.22 -3.81 3.60
N ASP A 132 -21.62 -3.51 2.37
CA ASP A 132 -22.68 -4.23 1.62
C ASP A 132 -22.22 -4.57 0.17
N PRO A 133 -21.20 -5.43 0.01
CA PRO A 133 -20.62 -5.75 -1.30
C PRO A 133 -21.52 -6.67 -2.15
N ASP A 134 -21.23 -6.82 -3.43
CA ASP A 134 -21.98 -7.71 -4.33
C ASP A 134 -21.83 -9.20 -3.91
N ASP A 135 -22.77 -10.05 -4.32
CA ASP A 135 -22.76 -11.48 -3.99
C ASP A 135 -21.42 -12.17 -4.37
N GLY A 136 -20.81 -12.83 -3.38
CA GLY A 136 -19.53 -13.54 -3.54
C GLY A 136 -18.31 -12.68 -3.26
N GLU A 137 -18.46 -11.39 -3.00
CA GLU A 137 -17.39 -10.52 -2.56
C GLU A 137 -17.29 -10.45 -1.02
N PRO A 138 -16.09 -10.22 -0.46
CA PRO A 138 -15.90 -10.19 0.98
C PRO A 138 -16.44 -8.89 1.60
N VAL A 139 -17.13 -9.01 2.73
CA VAL A 139 -17.43 -7.88 3.61
C VAL A 139 -16.15 -7.46 4.33
N LEU A 140 -15.69 -6.22 4.09
CA LEU A 140 -14.44 -5.70 4.66
C LEU A 140 -14.65 -4.76 5.84
N ILE A 141 -15.83 -4.11 5.95
CA ILE A 141 -16.25 -3.31 7.12
C ILE A 141 -17.40 -4.03 7.79
N ARG A 142 -17.12 -4.73 8.89
CA ARG A 142 -18.11 -5.51 9.64
C ARG A 142 -18.84 -4.64 10.65
N GLU A 143 -20.11 -4.98 10.91
CA GLU A 143 -21.02 -4.19 11.76
C GLU A 143 -20.44 -3.87 13.15
N ASP A 144 -19.80 -4.83 13.80
CA ASP A 144 -19.22 -4.66 15.15
C ASP A 144 -17.75 -4.18 15.14
N HIS A 145 -17.17 -3.95 13.96
CA HIS A 145 -15.75 -3.59 13.78
C HIS A 145 -15.53 -2.37 12.88
N LYS A 146 -16.58 -1.56 12.63
CA LYS A 146 -16.57 -0.46 11.65
C LYS A 146 -15.33 0.43 11.72
N GLY A 147 -14.91 0.85 12.93
CA GLY A 147 -13.74 1.70 13.11
C GLY A 147 -12.42 1.05 12.72
N ASP A 148 -12.14 -0.14 13.26
CA ASP A 148 -10.88 -0.85 13.02
C ASP A 148 -10.77 -1.30 11.57
N ASP A 149 -11.86 -1.82 11.00
CA ASP A 149 -11.92 -2.27 9.63
C ASP A 149 -11.73 -1.10 8.64
N THR A 150 -12.35 0.05 8.90
CA THR A 150 -12.17 1.23 8.04
C THR A 150 -10.74 1.77 8.13
N ARG A 151 -10.13 1.74 9.32
CA ARG A 151 -8.73 2.10 9.51
C ARG A 151 -7.80 1.13 8.76
N ALA A 152 -8.11 -0.16 8.78
CA ALA A 152 -7.36 -1.17 8.04
C ALA A 152 -7.44 -0.95 6.53
N LEU A 153 -8.59 -0.49 6.00
CA LEU A 153 -8.66 -0.08 4.58
C LEU A 153 -7.80 1.15 4.31
N MET A 154 -7.91 2.18 5.16
CA MET A 154 -7.18 3.43 4.97
C MET A 154 -5.68 3.34 5.21
N GLN A 155 -5.19 2.29 5.89
CA GLN A 155 -3.75 2.11 6.14
C GLN A 155 -2.92 2.09 4.85
N HIS A 156 -3.49 1.65 3.73
CA HIS A 156 -2.82 1.59 2.44
C HIS A 156 -2.78 2.96 1.74
N MET A 157 -3.76 3.83 2.01
CA MET A 157 -3.82 5.19 1.48
C MET A 157 -3.06 6.19 2.35
N LYS A 158 -2.93 5.89 3.65
CA LYS A 158 -2.29 6.74 4.64
C LYS A 158 -0.89 7.26 4.22
N PRO A 159 0.03 6.42 3.69
CA PRO A 159 1.35 6.90 3.24
C PRO A 159 1.30 7.90 2.09
N TYR A 160 0.19 7.99 1.35
CA TYR A 160 0.02 8.97 0.27
C TYR A 160 -0.53 10.30 0.81
N LEU A 161 -1.45 10.21 1.75
CA LEU A 161 -2.17 11.35 2.30
C LEU A 161 -1.29 12.13 3.29
N GLU A 162 -0.55 11.44 4.16
CA GLU A 162 0.35 12.07 5.14
C GLU A 162 1.54 12.80 4.51
N LEU A 163 1.83 12.57 3.23
CA LEU A 163 2.87 13.32 2.52
C LEU A 163 2.44 14.73 2.16
N ALA A 164 1.13 14.98 2.06
CA ALA A 164 0.59 16.23 1.61
C ALA A 164 0.73 17.32 2.69
N ASP A 165 0.95 18.56 2.26
CA ASP A 165 0.74 19.73 3.11
C ASP A 165 -0.76 20.05 3.26
N LEU A 166 -1.59 19.56 2.32
CA LEU A 166 -3.04 19.54 2.41
C LEU A 166 -3.60 18.33 1.65
N ALA A 167 -4.33 17.46 2.34
CA ALA A 167 -5.07 16.37 1.73
C ALA A 167 -6.59 16.58 1.86
N SER A 168 -7.29 16.46 0.74
CA SER A 168 -8.75 16.57 0.68
C SER A 168 -9.37 15.37 0.00
N VAL A 169 -10.58 14.98 0.40
CA VAL A 169 -11.37 13.96 -0.31
C VAL A 169 -12.79 14.44 -0.58
N ASN A 170 -13.41 13.98 -1.65
CA ASN A 170 -14.82 14.23 -1.92
C ASN A 170 -15.69 13.18 -1.21
N LEU A 171 -16.38 13.54 -0.13
CA LEU A 171 -17.18 12.63 0.68
C LEU A 171 -18.60 12.52 0.13
N GLU A 172 -18.80 11.65 -0.87
CA GLU A 172 -20.08 11.46 -1.58
C GLU A 172 -21.09 10.59 -0.79
N THR A 173 -21.28 10.90 0.50
CA THR A 173 -22.14 10.11 1.39
C THR A 173 -22.60 10.92 2.60
N GLN A 174 -23.81 10.63 3.09
CA GLN A 174 -24.28 11.24 4.33
C GLN A 174 -23.67 10.52 5.54
N VAL A 175 -23.17 11.28 6.50
CA VAL A 175 -22.61 10.72 7.73
C VAL A 175 -23.74 10.52 8.74
N MET A 176 -24.07 9.25 9.04
CA MET A 176 -25.18 8.90 9.93
C MET A 176 -24.82 7.72 10.83
N GLY A 177 -25.26 7.77 12.10
CA GLY A 177 -25.02 6.69 13.07
C GLY A 177 -25.87 5.43 12.85
N SER A 178 -26.91 5.52 12.02
CA SER A 178 -27.78 4.42 11.64
C SER A 178 -28.25 4.61 10.20
N GLU A 179 -28.68 3.52 9.56
CA GLU A 179 -29.26 3.59 8.23
C GLU A 179 -30.51 4.49 8.22
N PRO A 180 -30.63 5.43 7.26
CA PRO A 180 -31.83 6.23 7.07
C PRO A 180 -33.08 5.37 6.81
N GLU A 181 -34.17 5.64 7.53
CA GLU A 181 -35.46 4.94 7.34
C GLU A 181 -36.11 5.22 5.97
N GLN A 182 -35.76 6.36 5.35
CA GLN A 182 -36.27 6.78 4.05
C GLN A 182 -35.14 6.85 3.04
N LYS A 183 -35.34 6.20 1.90
CA LYS A 183 -34.46 6.36 0.74
C LYS A 183 -34.91 7.53 -0.11
N ALA A 184 -33.95 8.31 -0.61
CA ALA A 184 -34.16 9.19 -1.76
C ALA A 184 -34.73 8.38 -2.95
N PRO A 185 -35.25 9.01 -4.02
CA PRO A 185 -35.66 8.31 -5.26
C PRO A 185 -34.45 7.80 -6.06
N LYS A 186 -33.50 7.16 -5.37
CA LYS A 186 -32.35 6.44 -5.87
C LYS A 186 -32.50 4.98 -5.47
N SER A 187 -31.87 4.09 -6.23
CA SER A 187 -31.93 2.65 -5.95
C SER A 187 -31.25 2.25 -4.64
N TYR A 188 -30.45 3.14 -4.04
CA TYR A 188 -29.59 2.87 -2.90
C TYR A 188 -29.68 3.98 -1.85
N VAL A 189 -29.48 3.60 -0.59
CA VAL A 189 -29.32 4.52 0.54
C VAL A 189 -27.82 4.81 0.69
N PHE A 190 -27.44 6.08 0.53
CA PHE A 190 -26.05 6.51 0.66
C PHE A 190 -25.80 7.00 2.08
N PHE A 191 -25.26 6.13 2.93
CA PHE A 191 -24.78 6.58 4.23
C PHE A 191 -23.43 5.95 4.57
N THR A 192 -22.71 6.61 5.46
CA THR A 192 -21.45 6.10 5.99
C THR A 192 -21.40 6.37 7.49
N PRO A 193 -20.99 5.38 8.30
CA PRO A 193 -20.89 5.54 9.75
C PRO A 193 -19.89 6.63 10.16
N PRO A 194 -20.08 7.32 11.30
CA PRO A 194 -19.16 8.36 11.79
C PRO A 194 -17.71 7.87 11.97
N GLU A 195 -17.52 6.58 12.23
CA GLU A 195 -16.21 5.94 12.36
C GLU A 195 -15.35 6.10 11.10
N ALA A 196 -15.96 6.20 9.92
CA ALA A 196 -15.23 6.44 8.69
C ALA A 196 -14.57 7.82 8.65
N LEU A 197 -15.22 8.85 9.21
CA LEU A 197 -14.60 10.18 9.32
C LEU A 197 -13.37 10.15 10.22
N ALA A 198 -13.43 9.40 11.33
CA ALA A 198 -12.27 9.23 12.20
C ALA A 198 -11.14 8.51 11.46
N ALA A 199 -11.45 7.47 10.69
CA ALA A 199 -10.46 6.76 9.88
C ALA A 199 -9.85 7.64 8.79
N LEU A 200 -10.64 8.47 8.10
CA LEU A 200 -10.13 9.43 7.10
C LEU A 200 -9.17 10.44 7.74
N ARG A 201 -9.57 11.06 8.84
CA ARG A 201 -8.71 11.98 9.59
C ARG A 201 -7.40 11.31 10.02
N ASP A 202 -7.49 10.10 10.59
CA ASP A 202 -6.34 9.38 11.10
C ASP A 202 -5.41 8.84 9.99
N ALA A 203 -5.91 8.81 8.74
CA ALA A 203 -5.15 8.52 7.54
C ALA A 203 -4.46 9.76 6.94
N GLY A 204 -4.69 10.95 7.49
CA GLY A 204 -4.08 12.19 7.04
C GLY A 204 -4.96 13.06 6.14
N VAL A 205 -6.28 12.84 6.11
CA VAL A 205 -7.21 13.75 5.41
C VAL A 205 -7.47 14.98 6.28
N ASP A 206 -7.15 16.17 5.75
CA ASP A 206 -7.36 17.46 6.43
C ASP A 206 -8.76 18.02 6.19
N TYR A 207 -9.33 17.77 5.00
CA TYR A 207 -10.59 18.36 4.57
C TYR A 207 -11.46 17.38 3.78
N VAL A 208 -12.78 17.52 3.94
CA VAL A 208 -13.77 16.77 3.17
C VAL A 208 -14.71 17.74 2.46
N THR A 209 -15.03 17.47 1.20
CA THR A 209 -16.06 18.17 0.43
C THR A 209 -17.31 17.30 0.28
N LEU A 210 -18.43 17.93 -0.06
CA LEU A 210 -19.70 17.28 -0.42
C LEU A 210 -20.12 17.72 -1.82
#